data_AF-A0A4V3GDE5-F1
#
_entry.id   AF-A0A4V3GDE5-F1
#
_cell.length_a   1.000
_cell.length_b   1.000
_cell.length_c   1.000
_cell.angle_alpha   90.00
_cell.angle_beta   90.00
_cell.angle_gamma   90.00
#
_symmetry.space_group_name_H-M   'P 1'
#
loop_
_entity.id
_entity.type
_entity.pdbx_description
1 polymer ?
#
loop_
_entity_poly.entity_id
_entity_poly.type
_entity_poly.pdbx_seq_one_letter_code
_entity_poly.pdbx_strand_id
1 'polypeptide(L)'
;MSNLSLNARINHALSDVESLIADYVLIEEDQKISNGNVAICIITEDGTVYGKMYGKDKPRLRQSYKIAWTKASQVWLTGVKTGDYEKLVFNKLVDENANGIEAPDLIGWQGGQPIFLKDDTCLSIGFSGFRGVTDLEIVTKAFAGL
;
A
#
# COMPACT_ATOMS: atom_id res chain seq x y z
N MET A 1 -23.53 -4.22 -15.02
CA MET A 1 -22.47 -3.19 -14.91
C MET A 1 -21.46 -3.49 -16.00
N SER A 2 -21.09 -2.51 -16.84
CA SER A 2 -20.09 -2.75 -17.89
C SER A 2 -18.77 -3.17 -17.24
N ASN A 3 -18.10 -4.19 -17.78
CA ASN A 3 -16.73 -4.55 -17.36
C ASN A 3 -15.82 -3.34 -17.62
N LEU A 4 -15.57 -2.56 -16.57
CA LEU A 4 -14.56 -1.52 -16.57
C LEU A 4 -13.20 -2.18 -16.75
N SER A 5 -12.31 -1.59 -17.54
CA SER A 5 -10.93 -2.05 -17.62
C SER A 5 -10.27 -2.00 -16.24
N LEU A 6 -9.23 -2.80 -16.02
CA LEU A 6 -8.47 -2.79 -14.77
C LEU A 6 -8.01 -1.37 -14.40
N ASN A 7 -7.55 -0.60 -15.40
CA ASN A 7 -7.20 0.82 -15.25
C ASN A 7 -8.33 1.65 -14.65
N ALA A 8 -9.56 1.48 -15.16
CA ALA A 8 -10.71 2.24 -14.69
C ALA A 8 -11.13 1.81 -13.28
N ARG A 9 -11.06 0.52 -12.96
CA ARG A 9 -11.31 -0.02 -11.61
C ARG A 9 -10.30 0.53 -10.59
N ILE A 10 -9.01 0.51 -10.92
CA ILE A 10 -7.95 1.05 -10.06
C ILE A 10 -8.13 2.55 -9.85
N ASN A 11 -8.41 3.32 -10.92
CA ASN A 11 -8.66 4.76 -10.78
C ASN A 11 -9.89 5.08 -9.92
N HIS A 12 -10.95 4.26 -10.01
CA HIS A 12 -12.11 4.39 -9.12
C HIS A 12 -11.72 4.13 -7.66
N ALA A 13 -10.98 3.05 -7.37
CA ALA A 13 -10.51 2.77 -6.02
C ALA A 13 -9.59 3.87 -5.47
N LEU A 14 -8.75 4.49 -6.30
CA LEU A 14 -7.95 5.65 -5.88
C LEU A 14 -8.84 6.83 -5.46
N SER A 15 -9.96 7.07 -6.13
CA SER A 15 -10.95 8.08 -5.69
C SER A 15 -11.66 7.66 -4.40
N ASP A 16 -11.95 6.38 -4.20
CA ASP A 16 -12.55 5.88 -2.96
C ASP A 16 -11.56 6.02 -1.77
N VAL A 17 -10.28 5.74 -2.00
CA VAL A 17 -9.20 5.98 -1.03
C VAL A 17 -9.17 7.45 -0.61
N GLU A 18 -9.24 8.39 -1.55
CA GLU A 18 -9.29 9.82 -1.25
C GLU A 18 -10.44 10.19 -0.32
N SER A 19 -11.61 9.60 -0.56
CA SER A 19 -12.82 9.82 0.26
C SER A 19 -12.63 9.27 1.67
N LEU A 20 -12.09 8.06 1.80
CA LEU A 20 -11.83 7.44 3.10
C LEU A 20 -10.78 8.21 3.92
N ILE A 21 -9.73 8.74 3.28
CA ILE A 21 -8.68 9.51 3.97
C ILE A 21 -9.27 10.68 4.76
N ALA A 22 -10.34 11.32 4.26
CA ALA A 22 -10.99 12.43 4.94
C ALA A 22 -11.58 12.04 6.30
N ASP A 23 -12.00 10.80 6.48
CA ASP A 23 -12.53 10.30 7.75
C ASP A 23 -11.39 9.94 8.71
N TYR A 24 -10.35 9.26 8.23
CA TYR A 24 -9.25 8.80 9.09
C TYR A 24 -8.32 9.92 9.53
N VAL A 25 -8.19 11.01 8.76
CA VAL A 25 -7.36 12.16 9.17
C VAL A 25 -7.92 12.88 10.40
N LEU A 26 -9.19 12.67 10.75
CA LEU A 26 -9.80 13.18 11.97
C LEU A 26 -9.37 12.41 13.23
N ILE A 27 -8.76 11.23 13.07
CA ILE A 27 -8.20 10.44 14.16
C ILE A 27 -6.84 11.03 14.52
N GLU A 28 -6.69 11.50 15.75
CA GLU A 28 -5.53 12.27 16.20
C GLU A 28 -4.22 11.48 16.05
N GLU A 29 -4.23 10.18 16.35
CA GLU A 29 -3.07 9.31 16.22
C GLU A 29 -2.60 9.15 14.77
N ASP A 30 -3.54 9.08 13.82
CA ASP A 30 -3.24 8.97 12.40
C ASP A 30 -2.77 10.31 11.84
N GLN A 31 -3.43 11.41 12.24
CA GLN A 31 -3.04 12.76 11.83
C GLN A 31 -1.60 13.09 12.24
N LYS A 32 -1.17 12.73 13.45
CA LYS A 32 0.16 13.05 13.99
C LYS A 32 1.33 12.42 13.20
N ILE A 33 1.11 11.36 12.44
CA ILE A 33 2.17 10.62 11.73
C ILE A 33 2.67 11.41 10.51
N SER A 34 1.76 11.93 9.70
CA SER A 34 2.09 12.59 8.43
C SER A 34 1.40 13.93 8.22
N ASN A 35 0.65 14.42 9.21
CA ASN A 35 -0.19 15.61 9.12
C ASN A 35 -1.16 15.53 7.93
N GLY A 36 -1.75 14.35 7.71
CA GLY A 36 -2.68 14.08 6.60
C GLY A 36 -2.02 13.96 5.21
N ASN A 37 -0.70 13.79 5.12
CA ASN A 37 0.01 13.61 3.85
C ASN A 37 0.34 12.14 3.62
N VAL A 38 -0.49 11.48 2.82
CA VAL A 38 -0.45 10.04 2.62
C VAL A 38 -0.23 9.68 1.16
N ALA A 39 0.17 8.44 0.90
CA ALA A 39 0.45 7.95 -0.44
C ALA A 39 0.07 6.48 -0.60
N ILE A 40 -0.34 6.13 -1.81
CA ILE A 40 -0.61 4.75 -2.23
C ILE A 40 0.18 4.43 -3.50
N CYS A 41 0.74 3.23 -3.57
CA CYS A 41 1.38 2.63 -4.74
C CYS A 41 0.77 1.24 -4.96
N ILE A 42 0.49 0.92 -6.22
CA ILE A 42 -0.13 -0.33 -6.65
C ILE A 42 0.71 -0.88 -7.80
N ILE A 43 1.09 -2.14 -7.70
CA ILE A 43 1.82 -2.86 -8.75
C ILE A 43 0.97 -4.06 -9.17
N THR A 44 0.63 -4.13 -10.45
CA THR A 44 -0.04 -5.29 -11.04
C THR A 44 0.94 -6.42 -11.28
N GLU A 45 0.44 -7.63 -11.55
CA GLU A 45 1.28 -8.80 -11.80
C GLU A 45 2.29 -8.60 -12.95
N ASP A 46 1.89 -7.89 -14.01
CA ASP A 46 2.75 -7.55 -15.15
C ASP A 46 3.76 -6.41 -14.88
N GLY A 47 3.79 -5.88 -13.65
CA GLY A 47 4.69 -4.80 -13.24
C GLY A 47 4.19 -3.39 -13.59
N THR A 48 2.96 -3.22 -14.09
CA THR A 48 2.37 -1.88 -14.28
C THR A 48 2.16 -1.20 -12.93
N VAL A 49 2.59 0.06 -12.82
CA VAL A 49 2.54 0.84 -11.58
C VAL A 49 1.49 1.93 -11.64
N TYR A 50 0.66 2.00 -10.61
CA TYR A 50 -0.27 3.08 -10.34
C TYR A 50 0.06 3.70 -8.99
N GLY A 51 -0.30 4.96 -8.79
CA GLY A 51 -0.11 5.58 -7.50
C GLY A 51 -0.69 6.98 -7.43
N LYS A 52 -0.95 7.42 -6.20
CA LYS A 52 -1.43 8.78 -5.93
C LYS A 52 -0.92 9.24 -4.57
N MET A 53 -0.65 10.54 -4.48
CA MET A 53 -0.26 11.24 -3.25
C MET A 53 -1.41 12.18 -2.86
N TYR A 54 -1.81 12.17 -1.59
CA TYR A 54 -2.91 12.98 -1.06
C TYR A 54 -2.39 13.88 0.05
N GLY A 55 -2.55 15.19 -0.11
CA GLY A 55 -2.06 16.20 0.83
C GLY A 55 -1.49 17.43 0.11
N LYS A 56 -0.79 18.29 0.86
CA LYS A 56 -0.26 19.58 0.36
C LYS A 56 1.24 19.75 0.58
N ASP A 57 1.82 19.05 1.55
CA ASP A 57 3.24 19.13 1.87
C ASP A 57 4.05 18.24 0.93
N LYS A 58 4.58 18.83 -0.16
CA LYS A 58 5.31 18.10 -1.21
C LYS A 58 6.49 17.27 -0.67
N PRO A 59 7.41 17.81 0.18
CA PRO A 59 8.45 17.00 0.81
C PRO A 59 7.90 15.78 1.56
N ARG A 60 6.85 15.96 2.35
CA ARG A 60 6.23 14.85 3.11
C ARG A 60 5.61 13.83 2.16
N LEU A 61 4.88 14.27 1.14
CA LEU A 61 4.25 13.38 0.15
C LEU A 61 5.29 12.55 -0.59
N ARG A 62 6.42 13.15 -1.01
CA ARG A 62 7.52 12.41 -1.63
C ARG A 62 8.04 11.31 -0.70
N GLN A 63 8.20 11.60 0.59
CA GLN A 63 8.67 10.61 1.56
C GLN A 63 7.62 9.50 1.76
N SER A 64 6.35 9.85 1.91
CA SER A 64 5.25 8.87 2.02
C SER A 64 5.19 7.97 0.79
N TYR A 65 5.34 8.53 -0.42
CA TYR A 65 5.31 7.75 -1.66
C TYR A 65 6.52 6.82 -1.80
N LYS A 66 7.73 7.27 -1.39
CA LYS A 66 8.90 6.38 -1.32
C LYS A 66 8.58 5.14 -0.48
N ILE A 67 8.01 5.33 0.70
CA ILE A 67 7.65 4.23 1.61
C ILE A 67 6.55 3.36 0.99
N ALA A 68 5.50 3.96 0.44
CA ALA A 68 4.40 3.24 -0.21
C ALA A 68 4.90 2.37 -1.38
N TRP A 69 5.80 2.90 -2.21
CA TRP A 69 6.43 2.18 -3.30
C TRP A 69 7.26 1.00 -2.81
N THR A 70 8.13 1.22 -1.81
CA THR A 70 8.94 0.13 -1.22
C THR A 70 8.06 -0.98 -0.65
N LYS A 71 6.97 -0.62 0.07
CA LYS A 71 5.99 -1.59 0.57
C LYS A 71 5.31 -2.38 -0.55
N ALA A 72 4.84 -1.70 -1.60
CA ALA A 72 4.18 -2.34 -2.74
C ALA A 72 5.14 -3.27 -3.49
N SER A 73 6.39 -2.84 -3.70
CA SER A 73 7.45 -3.64 -4.34
C SER A 73 7.76 -4.90 -3.53
N GLN A 74 7.91 -4.79 -2.21
CA GLN A 74 8.12 -5.95 -1.34
C GLN A 74 6.94 -6.93 -1.42
N VAL A 75 5.70 -6.46 -1.43
CA VAL A 75 4.52 -7.32 -1.62
C VAL A 75 4.54 -7.97 -3.00
N TRP A 76 4.91 -7.24 -4.05
CA TRP A 76 4.97 -7.76 -5.41
C TRP A 76 6.01 -8.87 -5.57
N LEU A 77 7.17 -8.72 -4.92
CA LEU A 77 8.24 -9.72 -4.94
C LEU A 77 7.93 -10.97 -4.09
N THR A 78 7.14 -10.82 -3.03
CA THR A 78 6.99 -11.87 -2.01
C THR A 78 5.60 -12.48 -1.94
N GLY A 79 4.56 -11.77 -2.40
CA GLY A 79 3.16 -12.08 -2.16
C GLY A 79 2.71 -11.90 -0.70
N VAL A 80 3.57 -11.39 0.18
CA VAL A 80 3.34 -11.37 1.63
C VAL A 80 3.16 -9.92 2.14
N LYS A 81 2.29 -9.76 3.14
CA LYS A 81 2.12 -8.47 3.83
C LYS A 81 3.45 -8.04 4.47
N THR A 82 3.81 -6.77 4.38
CA THR A 82 5.13 -6.29 4.84
C THR A 82 5.42 -6.62 6.31
N GLY A 83 4.42 -6.41 7.17
CA GLY A 83 4.52 -6.75 8.60
C GLY A 83 4.57 -8.24 8.92
N ASP A 84 4.16 -9.11 8.00
CA ASP A 84 4.28 -10.56 8.18
C ASP A 84 5.59 -11.08 7.58
N TYR A 85 6.06 -10.49 6.49
CA TYR A 85 7.35 -10.82 5.88
C TYR A 85 8.52 -10.57 6.83
N GLU A 86 8.48 -9.48 7.60
CA GLU A 86 9.45 -9.21 8.66
C GLU A 86 9.62 -10.40 9.61
N LYS A 87 8.49 -10.96 10.07
CA LYS A 87 8.49 -12.09 11.00
C LYS A 87 9.10 -13.33 10.35
N LEU A 88 8.92 -13.52 9.03
CA LEU A 88 9.52 -14.65 8.32
C LEU A 88 11.06 -14.54 8.31
N VAL A 89 11.58 -13.35 8.01
CA VAL A 89 13.02 -13.08 8.00
C VAL A 89 13.63 -13.25 9.40
N PHE A 90 13.07 -12.60 10.41
CA PHE A 90 13.63 -12.68 11.78
C PHE A 90 13.48 -14.05 12.45
N ASN A 91 12.48 -14.85 12.05
CA ASN A 91 12.37 -16.24 12.49
C ASN A 91 13.19 -17.22 11.62
N LYS A 92 14.00 -16.72 10.68
CA LYS A 92 14.84 -17.51 9.77
C LYS A 92 14.06 -18.53 8.93
N LEU A 93 12.80 -18.21 8.63
CA LEU A 93 11.97 -18.97 7.69
C LEU A 93 12.26 -18.55 6.24
N VAL A 94 12.79 -17.33 6.08
CA VAL A 94 13.25 -16.75 4.82
C VAL A 94 14.61 -16.12 5.11
N ASP A 95 15.58 -16.31 4.22
CA ASP A 95 16.92 -15.75 4.39
C ASP A 95 16.90 -14.21 4.29
N GLU A 96 17.83 -13.56 4.99
CA GLU A 96 18.12 -12.15 4.77
C GLU A 96 18.55 -11.95 3.30
N ASN A 97 17.93 -10.98 2.60
CA ASN A 97 18.07 -10.72 1.16
C ASN A 97 17.39 -11.72 0.22
N ALA A 98 16.61 -12.67 0.73
CA ALA A 98 15.73 -13.45 -0.13
C ALA A 98 14.80 -12.53 -0.93
N ASN A 99 14.46 -12.95 -2.15
CA ASN A 99 13.64 -12.19 -3.10
C ASN A 99 14.26 -10.86 -3.56
N GLY A 100 15.58 -10.66 -3.35
CA GLY A 100 16.32 -9.48 -3.82
C GLY A 100 16.06 -8.22 -3.02
N ILE A 101 15.56 -8.35 -1.77
CA ILE A 101 15.24 -7.22 -0.89
C ILE A 101 16.35 -7.07 0.14
N GLU A 102 17.27 -6.13 -0.11
CA GLU A 102 18.37 -5.83 0.81
C GLU A 102 17.99 -4.79 1.85
N ALA A 103 18.68 -4.74 2.99
CA ALA A 103 18.61 -3.59 3.87
C ALA A 103 19.26 -2.37 3.20
N PRO A 104 18.65 -1.17 3.22
CA PRO A 104 17.52 -0.75 4.05
C PRO A 104 16.14 -0.81 3.36
N ASP A 105 16.00 -1.49 2.22
CA ASP A 105 14.75 -1.59 1.47
C ASP A 105 13.76 -2.61 2.05
N LEU A 106 14.23 -3.49 2.95
CA LEU A 106 13.34 -4.32 3.76
C LEU A 106 12.49 -3.46 4.70
N ILE A 107 11.17 -3.38 4.42
CA ILE A 107 10.21 -2.71 5.30
C ILE A 107 9.54 -3.73 6.21
N GLY A 108 9.75 -3.52 7.50
CA GLY A 108 9.24 -4.39 8.54
C GLY A 108 7.85 -4.05 9.06
N TRP A 109 7.40 -2.80 8.91
CA TRP A 109 6.11 -2.38 9.46
C TRP A 109 4.95 -2.54 8.46
N GLN A 110 3.73 -2.58 9.00
CA GLN A 110 2.49 -2.75 8.25
C GLN A 110 2.20 -1.63 7.24
N GLY A 111 1.39 -1.95 6.23
CA GLY A 111 0.87 -1.03 5.22
C GLY A 111 1.07 -1.52 3.79
N GLY A 112 1.81 -2.61 3.56
CA GLY A 112 1.80 -3.34 2.30
C GLY A 112 0.98 -4.63 2.40
N GLN A 113 0.12 -4.90 1.42
CA GLN A 113 -0.63 -6.15 1.32
C GLN A 113 -1.04 -6.51 -0.12
N PRO A 114 -1.19 -7.80 -0.44
CA PRO A 114 -1.87 -8.21 -1.65
C PRO A 114 -3.38 -7.95 -1.52
N ILE A 115 -4.02 -7.55 -2.61
CA ILE A 115 -5.46 -7.44 -2.75
C ILE A 115 -5.88 -8.29 -3.95
N PHE A 116 -6.77 -9.24 -3.71
CA PHE A 116 -7.39 -10.05 -4.77
C PHE A 116 -8.73 -9.43 -5.13
N LEU A 117 -8.91 -9.14 -6.40
CA LEU A 117 -10.20 -8.69 -6.94
C LEU A 117 -11.11 -9.91 -7.18
N LYS A 118 -12.40 -9.67 -7.46
CA LYS A 118 -13.38 -10.74 -7.73
C LYS A 118 -13.05 -11.68 -8.90
N ASP A 119 -12.22 -11.22 -9.83
CA ASP A 119 -11.76 -11.99 -10.99
C ASP A 119 -10.39 -12.64 -10.75
N ASP A 120 -10.00 -12.80 -9.48
CA ASP A 120 -8.72 -13.35 -9.02
C ASP A 120 -7.48 -12.53 -9.42
N THR A 121 -7.67 -11.35 -10.03
CA THR A 121 -6.57 -10.41 -10.28
C THR A 121 -5.90 -10.04 -8.97
N CYS A 122 -4.60 -10.27 -8.85
CA CYS A 122 -3.81 -9.88 -7.69
C CYS A 122 -3.15 -8.51 -7.90
N LEU A 123 -3.37 -7.60 -6.95
CA LEU A 123 -2.72 -6.29 -6.88
C LEU A 123 -1.81 -6.25 -5.67
N SER A 124 -0.56 -5.83 -5.87
CA SER A 124 0.39 -5.59 -4.79
C SER A 124 0.33 -4.14 -4.37
N ILE A 125 -0.21 -3.87 -3.18
CA ILE A 125 -0.52 -2.50 -2.75
C ILE A 125 0.31 -2.13 -1.54
N GLY A 126 0.92 -0.95 -1.59
CA GLY A 126 1.56 -0.28 -0.47
C GLY A 126 0.89 1.06 -0.19
N PHE A 127 0.55 1.30 1.06
CA PHE A 127 0.04 2.58 1.55
C PHE A 127 0.94 3.09 2.68
N SER A 128 1.09 4.41 2.77
CA SER A 128 1.89 5.03 3.82
C SER A 128 1.37 6.42 4.19
N GLY A 129 1.31 6.66 5.49
CA GLY A 129 1.13 8.00 6.07
C GLY A 129 0.20 8.02 7.28
N PHE A 130 -0.48 6.92 7.59
CA PHE A 130 -1.20 6.69 8.84
C PHE A 130 -0.56 5.54 9.63
N ARG A 131 -1.22 5.09 10.70
CA ARG A 131 -0.81 3.86 11.39
C ARG A 131 -0.96 2.69 10.42
N GLY A 132 -0.07 1.72 10.52
CA GLY A 132 -0.06 0.59 9.58
C GLY A 132 -1.38 -0.20 9.52
N VAL A 133 -2.12 -0.30 10.63
CA VAL A 133 -3.46 -0.91 10.63
C VAL A 133 -4.47 -0.08 9.82
N THR A 134 -4.43 1.24 9.95
CA THR A 134 -5.28 2.18 9.20
C THR A 134 -4.92 2.16 7.72
N ASP A 135 -3.63 2.15 7.38
CA ASP A 135 -3.13 2.02 6.01
C ASP A 135 -3.76 0.79 5.31
N LEU A 136 -3.73 -0.38 5.98
CA LEU A 136 -4.28 -1.63 5.46
C LEU A 136 -5.82 -1.59 5.38
N GLU A 137 -6.50 -0.99 6.36
CA GLU A 137 -7.96 -0.90 6.40
C GLU A 137 -8.51 -0.03 5.26
N ILE A 138 -7.90 1.13 5.00
CA ILE A 138 -8.29 2.03 3.90
C ILE A 138 -8.21 1.29 2.56
N VAL A 139 -7.09 0.61 2.30
CA VAL A 139 -6.90 -0.18 1.08
C VAL A 139 -7.94 -1.29 0.98
N THR A 140 -8.17 -2.03 2.06
CA THR A 140 -9.16 -3.13 2.04
C THR A 140 -10.57 -2.60 1.71
N LYS A 141 -10.98 -1.49 2.32
CA LYS A 141 -12.30 -0.88 2.10
C LYS A 141 -12.45 -0.34 0.67
N ALA A 142 -11.44 0.36 0.16
CA ALA A 142 -11.50 0.96 -1.19
C ALA A 142 -11.58 -0.08 -2.32
N PHE A 143 -11.04 -1.29 -2.09
CA PHE A 143 -11.01 -2.35 -3.11
C PHE A 143 -12.07 -3.44 -2.90
N ALA A 144 -12.80 -3.46 -1.77
CA ALA A 144 -13.76 -4.53 -1.44
C ALA A 144 -14.86 -4.77 -2.50
N GLY A 145 -15.20 -3.74 -3.27
CA GLY A 145 -16.24 -3.82 -4.30
C GLY A 145 -15.76 -4.33 -5.67
N LEU A 146 -14.45 -4.41 -5.89
CA LEU A 146 -13.85 -4.61 -7.21
C LEU A 146 -13.71 -6.07 -7.62
#